data_AF-A0A3C1V816-F1
#
_entry.id   AF-A0A3C1V816-F1
#
_cell.length_a   1.000
_cell.length_b   1.000
_cell.length_c   1.000
_cell.angle_alpha   90.00
_cell.angle_beta   90.00
_cell.angle_gamma   90.00
#
_symmetry.space_group_name_H-M   'P 1'
#
loop_
_entity.id
_entity.type
_entity.pdbx_description
1 polymer ?
#
loop_
_entity_poly.entity_id
_entity_poly.type
_entity_poly.pdbx_seq_one_letter_code
_entity_poly.pdbx_strand_id
1 'polypeptide(L)'
;KRLLMAATTAGGDRQELHEAIRRHSHAATAGIRDGRDNDLVDRLAADPLFKNVDLQAALTVEGLEGRAVTQVDEFLEGPVQEALKNCPERTDESELRV
;
A
#
# COMPACT_ATOMS: atom_id res chain seq x y z
N LYS A 1 0.93 2.14 -8.13
CA LYS A 1 1.96 2.21 -9.21
C LYS A 1 2.55 0.85 -9.59
N ARG A 2 2.78 -0.09 -8.66
CA ARG A 2 3.29 -1.44 -8.95
C ARG A 2 2.51 -2.17 -10.05
N LEU A 3 1.18 -2.25 -9.94
CA LEU A 3 0.32 -2.86 -10.96
C LEU A 3 0.51 -2.26 -12.37
N LEU A 4 0.42 -0.92 -12.51
CA LEU A 4 0.60 -0.27 -13.80
C LEU A 4 1.99 -0.54 -14.38
N MET A 5 3.04 -0.52 -13.55
CA MET A 5 4.39 -0.84 -14.00
C MET A 5 4.50 -2.29 -14.47
N ALA A 6 4.02 -3.25 -13.67
CA ALA A 6 4.00 -4.67 -14.03
C ALA A 6 3.27 -4.91 -15.36
N ALA A 7 2.11 -4.27 -15.55
CA ALA A 7 1.34 -4.38 -16.78
C ALA A 7 2.03 -3.76 -18.00
N THR A 8 2.68 -2.60 -17.84
CA THR A 8 3.48 -2.01 -18.92
C THR A 8 4.73 -2.84 -19.23
N THR A 9 5.37 -3.44 -18.23
CA THR A 9 6.51 -4.34 -18.41
C THR A 9 6.10 -5.63 -19.14
N ALA A 10 4.86 -6.08 -18.94
CA ALA A 10 4.26 -7.19 -19.69
C ALA A 10 3.88 -6.82 -21.15
N GLY A 11 4.20 -5.61 -21.60
CA GLY A 11 4.07 -5.18 -23.00
C GLY A 11 2.76 -4.46 -23.35
N GLY A 12 1.91 -4.13 -22.37
CA GLY A 12 0.69 -3.36 -22.63
C GLY A 12 0.95 -1.86 -22.80
N ASP A 13 0.07 -1.19 -23.55
CA ASP A 13 0.10 0.26 -23.67
C ASP A 13 -0.22 0.93 -22.31
N ARG A 14 0.63 1.88 -21.90
CA ARG A 14 0.52 2.51 -20.60
C ARG A 14 -0.80 3.26 -20.41
N GLN A 15 -1.28 3.92 -21.47
CA GLN A 15 -2.45 4.78 -21.37
C GLN A 15 -3.73 3.95 -21.33
N GLU A 16 -3.83 2.91 -22.16
CA GLU A 16 -4.93 1.94 -22.13
C GLU A 16 -5.00 1.22 -20.78
N LEU A 17 -3.86 0.74 -20.27
CA LEU A 17 -3.78 0.08 -18.97
C LEU A 17 -4.20 1.01 -17.83
N HIS A 18 -3.72 2.26 -17.83
CA HIS A 18 -4.07 3.22 -16.79
C HIS A 18 -5.57 3.51 -16.77
N GLU A 19 -6.19 3.69 -17.95
CA GLU A 19 -7.62 3.94 -18.06
C GLU A 19 -8.46 2.72 -17.64
N ALA A 20 -8.02 1.51 -17.97
CA ALA A 20 -8.67 0.28 -17.49
C ALA A 20 -8.60 0.15 -15.96
N ILE A 21 -7.43 0.37 -15.34
CA ILE A 21 -7.27 0.38 -13.88
C ILE A 21 -8.21 1.42 -13.26
N ARG A 22 -8.25 2.64 -13.82
CA ARG A 22 -9.09 3.73 -13.32
C ARG A 22 -10.58 3.34 -13.33
N ARG A 23 -11.09 2.81 -14.45
CA ARG A 23 -12.49 2.38 -14.58
C ARG A 23 -12.86 1.28 -13.58
N HIS A 24 -12.04 0.24 -13.47
CA HIS A 24 -12.28 -0.86 -12.54
C HIS A 24 -12.20 -0.41 -11.07
N SER A 25 -11.25 0.45 -10.74
CA SER A 25 -11.12 1.02 -9.39
C SER A 25 -12.35 1.83 -8.98
N HIS A 26 -12.90 2.64 -9.89
CA HIS A 26 -14.15 3.37 -9.63
C HIS A 26 -15.34 2.42 -9.45
N ALA A 27 -15.47 1.38 -10.28
CA ALA A 27 -16.54 0.41 -10.16
C ALA A 27 -16.47 -0.37 -8.83
N ALA A 28 -15.28 -0.83 -8.43
CA ALA A 28 -15.07 -1.48 -7.14
C ALA A 28 -15.39 -0.53 -5.98
N THR A 29 -14.94 0.73 -6.04
CA THR A 29 -15.25 1.74 -5.02
C THR A 29 -16.74 2.02 -4.89
N ALA A 30 -17.48 2.03 -6.01
CA ALA A 30 -18.94 2.17 -5.98
C ALA A 30 -19.60 0.96 -5.29
N GLY A 31 -19.15 -0.26 -5.59
CA GLY A 31 -19.63 -1.48 -4.92
C GLY A 31 -19.38 -1.46 -3.40
N ILE A 32 -18.19 -1.02 -2.98
CA ILE A 32 -17.86 -0.87 -1.55
C ILE A 32 -18.79 0.12 -0.85
N ARG A 33 -19.14 1.23 -1.51
CA ARG A 33 -20.10 2.21 -0.97
C ARG A 33 -21.51 1.64 -0.81
N ASP A 34 -21.87 0.65 -1.64
CA ASP A 34 -23.13 -0.08 -1.54
C ASP A 34 -23.05 -1.27 -0.54
N GLY A 35 -21.93 -1.42 0.19
CA GLY A 35 -21.74 -2.48 1.18
C GLY A 35 -21.27 -3.83 0.61
N ARG A 36 -20.77 -3.86 -0.63
CA ARG A 36 -20.18 -5.07 -1.23
C ARG A 36 -18.68 -5.16 -0.89
N ASP A 37 -18.14 -6.36 -1.00
CA ASP A 37 -16.69 -6.58 -0.90
C ASP A 37 -15.94 -5.92 -2.06
N ASN A 38 -14.64 -5.65 -1.85
CA ASN A 38 -13.78 -5.10 -2.89
C ASN A 38 -13.43 -6.17 -3.94
N ASP A 39 -14.02 -6.05 -5.12
CA ASP A 39 -13.88 -6.98 -6.25
C ASP A 39 -12.87 -6.51 -7.31
N LEU A 40 -11.97 -5.55 -6.99
CA LEU A 40 -11.02 -4.99 -7.96
C LEU A 40 -10.13 -6.06 -8.61
N VAL A 41 -9.65 -7.02 -7.82
CA VAL A 41 -8.75 -8.07 -8.32
C VAL A 41 -9.47 -8.94 -9.35
N ASP A 42 -10.71 -9.33 -9.07
CA ASP A 42 -11.53 -10.14 -9.98
C ASP A 42 -11.82 -9.40 -11.28
N ARG A 43 -12.13 -8.09 -11.19
CA ARG A 43 -12.34 -7.24 -12.38
C ARG A 43 -11.12 -7.17 -13.27
N LEU A 44 -9.94 -7.00 -12.69
CA LEU A 44 -8.68 -6.95 -13.43
C LEU A 44 -8.32 -8.32 -14.02
N ALA A 45 -8.53 -9.40 -13.28
CA ALA A 45 -8.29 -10.76 -13.77
C ALA A 45 -9.19 -11.14 -14.96
N ALA A 46 -10.42 -10.60 -15.00
CA ALA A 46 -11.36 -10.80 -16.10
C ALA A 46 -11.09 -9.90 -17.32
N ASP A 47 -10.28 -8.85 -17.18
CA ASP A 47 -10.01 -7.90 -18.27
C ASP A 47 -8.83 -8.40 -19.15
N PRO A 48 -9.05 -8.62 -20.47
CA PRO A 48 -8.02 -9.11 -21.38
C PRO A 48 -6.74 -8.27 -21.43
N LEU A 49 -6.79 -6.98 -21.05
CA LEU A 49 -5.62 -6.11 -20.97
C LEU A 49 -4.62 -6.57 -19.90
N PHE A 50 -5.04 -7.34 -18.90
CA PHE A 50 -4.20 -7.83 -17.81
C PHE A 50 -3.86 -9.32 -17.92
N LYS A 51 -4.22 -9.99 -19.02
CA LYS A 51 -4.04 -11.46 -19.19
C LYS A 51 -2.60 -11.96 -18.99
N ASN A 52 -1.61 -11.11 -19.25
CA ASN A 52 -0.18 -11.43 -19.16
C ASN A 52 0.46 -10.87 -17.88
N VAL A 53 -0.33 -10.33 -16.96
CA VAL A 53 0.14 -9.67 -15.74
C VAL A 53 0.00 -10.65 -14.57
N ASP A 54 1.09 -10.88 -13.84
CA ASP A 54 1.01 -11.56 -12.55
C ASP A 54 0.40 -10.61 -11.52
N LEU A 55 -0.94 -10.64 -11.42
CA LEU A 55 -1.70 -9.78 -10.52
C LEU A 55 -1.38 -10.06 -9.05
N GLN A 56 -1.09 -11.31 -8.69
CA GLN A 56 -0.79 -11.68 -7.32
C GLN A 56 0.53 -11.04 -6.87
N ALA A 57 1.58 -11.17 -7.69
CA ALA A 57 2.86 -10.53 -7.41
C ALA A 57 2.74 -9.00 -7.45
N ALA A 58 1.94 -8.44 -8.38
CA ALA A 58 1.80 -7.00 -8.54
C ALA A 58 1.02 -6.30 -7.40
N LEU A 59 0.19 -7.06 -6.68
CA LEU A 59 -0.68 -6.58 -5.60
C LEU A 59 -0.23 -7.05 -4.20
N THR A 60 0.91 -7.74 -4.11
CA THR A 60 1.55 -8.10 -2.84
C THR A 60 1.81 -6.86 -1.97
N VAL A 61 1.51 -6.98 -0.68
CA VAL A 61 1.65 -5.87 0.28
C VAL A 61 3.09 -5.71 0.77
N GLU A 62 3.88 -6.77 0.65
CA GLU A 62 5.26 -6.84 1.08
C GLU A 62 6.12 -5.79 0.36
N GLY A 63 6.88 -5.01 1.14
CA GLY A 63 7.73 -3.95 0.65
C GLY A 63 6.97 -2.68 0.23
N LEU A 64 5.69 -2.54 0.55
CA LEU A 64 4.96 -1.26 0.41
C LEU A 64 5.29 -0.27 1.54
N GLU A 65 5.84 -0.77 2.65
CA GLU A 65 6.26 0.00 3.82
C GLU A 65 7.53 0.84 3.58
N GLY A 66 8.24 0.61 2.47
CA GLY A 66 9.42 1.38 2.12
C GLY A 66 10.51 1.32 3.20
N ARG A 67 10.87 2.48 3.76
CA ARG A 67 11.86 2.58 4.85
C ARG A 67 11.22 2.67 6.24
N ALA A 68 9.92 2.44 6.39
CA ALA A 68 9.22 2.69 7.65
C ALA A 68 9.91 2.01 8.85
N VAL A 69 10.32 0.74 8.70
CA VAL A 69 11.03 -0.01 9.75
C VAL A 69 12.34 0.70 10.12
N THR A 70 13.22 0.92 9.14
CA THR A 70 14.50 1.59 9.36
C THR A 70 14.34 3.00 9.93
N GLN A 71 13.33 3.75 9.50
CA GLN A 71 13.05 5.10 10.01
C GLN A 71 12.63 5.07 11.48
N VAL A 72 11.85 4.06 11.89
CA VAL A 72 11.47 3.87 13.29
C VAL A 72 12.69 3.50 14.12
N ASP A 73 13.52 2.57 13.64
CA ASP A 73 14.76 2.19 14.32
C ASP A 73 15.69 3.40 14.49
N GLU A 74 15.98 4.13 13.41
CA GLU A 74 16.81 5.36 13.42
C GLU A 74 16.25 6.43 14.39
N PHE A 75 14.93 6.58 14.44
CA PHE A 75 14.28 7.55 15.33
C PHE A 75 14.37 7.13 16.80
N LEU A 76 14.13 5.85 17.09
CA LEU A 76 14.19 5.30 18.45
C LEU A 76 15.61 5.28 19.00
N GLU A 77 16.60 4.95 18.17
CA GLU A 77 18.02 4.84 18.57
C GLU A 77 18.73 6.20 18.63
N GLY A 78 18.27 7.19 17.86
CA GLY A 78 18.86 8.52 17.83
C GLY A 78 18.08 9.53 18.67
N PRO A 79 17.18 10.33 18.06
CA PRO A 79 16.46 11.41 18.74
C PRO A 79 15.78 11.02 20.05
N VAL A 80 15.15 9.83 20.11
CA VAL A 80 14.47 9.37 21.34
C VAL A 80 15.47 9.04 22.44
N GLN A 81 16.55 8.30 22.14
CA GLN A 81 17.59 8.05 23.15
C GLN A 81 18.20 9.35 23.66
N GLU A 82 18.48 10.32 22.78
CA GLU A 82 19.01 11.63 23.17
C GLU A 82 18.06 12.37 24.12
N ALA A 83 16.77 12.42 23.79
CA ALA A 83 15.76 13.07 24.62
C ALA A 83 15.64 12.42 26.01
N LEU A 84 15.75 11.10 26.08
CA LEU A 84 15.64 10.35 27.33
C LEU A 84 16.85 10.49 28.26
N LYS A 85 18.01 10.97 27.79
CA LYS A 85 19.19 11.21 28.66
C LYS A 85 18.90 12.14 29.84
N ASN A 86 17.99 13.10 29.65
CA ASN A 86 17.58 14.06 30.68
C ASN A 86 16.36 13.59 31.50
N CYS A 87 15.87 12.39 31.25
CA CYS A 87 14.72 11.77 31.90
C CYS A 87 15.13 10.42 32.51
N PRO A 88 15.91 10.44 33.61
CA PRO A 88 16.56 9.23 34.14
C PRO A 88 15.57 8.24 34.80
N GLU A 89 14.40 8.71 35.21
CA GLU A 89 13.35 7.88 35.78
C GLU A 89 12.25 7.64 34.75
N ARG A 90 12.00 6.35 34.47
CA ARG A 90 10.82 5.93 33.73
C ARG A 90 9.64 6.03 34.68
N THR A 91 8.71 6.93 34.37
CA THR A 91 7.45 7.04 35.10
C THR A 91 6.61 5.78 34.89
N ASP A 92 5.78 5.46 35.88
CA ASP A 92 4.81 4.36 35.79
C ASP A 92 3.89 4.51 34.57
N GLU A 93 3.24 3.41 34.18
CA GLU A 93 2.22 3.42 33.13
C GLU A 93 1.21 4.54 33.40
N SER A 94 1.18 5.51 32.49
CA SER A 94 0.23 6.62 32.51
C SER A 94 -0.60 6.56 31.25
N GLU A 95 -1.90 6.77 31.39
CA GLU A 95 -2.78 6.88 30.23
C GLU A 95 -2.43 8.16 29.45
N LEU A 96 -2.05 7.97 28.19
CA LEU A 96 -1.87 9.07 27.26
C LEU A 96 -3.26 9.69 26.98
N ARG A 97 -3.58 10.79 27.65
CA ARG A 97 -4.77 11.59 27.31
C ARG A 97 -4.45 12.42 26.08
N VAL A 98 -4.85 11.93 24.91
CA VAL A 98 -4.79 12.65 23.62
C VAL A 98 -6.09 13.37 23.37
#